data_AF-A0AAW1WVS9-F1
#
_entry.id   AF-A0AAW1WVS9-F1
#
_cell.length_a   1.000
_cell.length_b   1.000
_cell.length_c   1.000
_cell.angle_alpha   90.00
_cell.angle_beta   90.00
_cell.angle_gamma   90.00
#
_symmetry.space_group_name_H-M   'P 1'
#
loop_
_entity.id
_entity.type
_entity.pdbx_description
1 polymer ?
#
loop_
_entity_poly.entity_id
_entity_poly.type
_entity_poly.pdbx_seq_one_letter_code
_entity_poly.pdbx_strand_id
1 'polypeptide(L)'
;MSNLNKLDFTPLDTTDIGYHKWVRDVRNHLKAKGIISAIREPTAAAAAPTAATAPAAAASDDAADATPAQVAARAAVAAVVARAAAEELEAKNAKAIILMIHHMDESLQSEYLNEEDPRKLWVALEERFSNVRESLLPDLEVKWLNLRFCDYSSVLDFNSEALRIKSLM
;
A
#
# COMPACT_ATOMS: atom_id res chain seq x y z
N MET A 1 -1.42 -8.83 24.97
CA MET A 1 -1.36 -7.46 24.42
C MET A 1 -0.03 -7.32 23.70
N SER A 2 0.02 -7.67 22.42
CA SER A 2 1.25 -7.59 21.62
C SER A 2 1.62 -6.13 21.42
N ASN A 3 2.82 -5.72 21.83
CA ASN A 3 3.35 -4.39 21.59
C ASN A 3 3.59 -4.20 20.08
N LEU A 4 2.62 -3.61 19.38
CA LEU A 4 2.69 -3.24 17.95
C LEU A 4 3.86 -2.28 17.63
N ASN A 5 4.50 -1.74 18.67
CA ASN A 5 5.56 -0.75 18.62
C ASN A 5 6.96 -1.39 18.41
N LYS A 6 7.07 -2.71 18.49
CA LYS A 6 8.30 -3.50 18.22
C LYS A 6 8.07 -4.46 17.06
N LEU A 7 7.62 -3.95 15.93
CA LEU A 7 7.80 -4.68 14.68
C LEU A 7 9.29 -4.60 14.35
N ASP A 8 10.01 -5.71 14.47
CA ASP A 8 11.37 -5.84 13.97
C ASP A 8 11.32 -5.77 12.43
N PHE A 9 11.37 -4.53 11.90
CA PHE A 9 11.40 -4.28 10.48
C PHE A 9 12.71 -4.78 9.91
N THR A 10 12.63 -5.81 9.08
CA THR A 10 13.75 -6.18 8.23
C THR A 10 13.76 -5.21 7.06
N PRO A 11 14.85 -4.47 6.82
CA PRO A 11 14.92 -3.54 5.70
C PRO A 11 14.72 -4.31 4.39
N LEU A 12 13.99 -3.71 3.45
CA LEU A 12 13.82 -4.27 2.11
C LEU A 12 15.13 -4.14 1.34
N ASP A 13 15.78 -5.27 1.08
CA ASP A 13 16.94 -5.35 0.20
C ASP A 13 16.54 -5.42 -1.28
N THR A 14 17.54 -5.38 -2.15
CA THR A 14 17.35 -5.46 -3.60
C THR A 14 17.13 -6.89 -4.11
N THR A 15 17.22 -7.89 -3.25
CA THR A 15 17.31 -9.33 -3.60
C THR A 15 15.98 -10.09 -3.57
N ASP A 16 14.84 -9.42 -3.37
CA ASP A 16 13.47 -10.00 -3.24
C ASP A 16 13.25 -10.92 -2.02
N ILE A 17 14.32 -11.48 -1.43
CA ILE A 17 14.28 -12.44 -0.29
C ILE A 17 13.52 -11.86 0.92
N GLY A 18 13.49 -10.54 1.08
CA GLY A 18 12.77 -9.84 2.14
C GLY A 18 11.40 -9.27 1.78
N TYR A 19 11.00 -9.27 0.51
CA TYR A 19 9.85 -8.47 0.03
C TYR A 19 8.53 -8.87 0.70
N HIS A 20 8.22 -10.16 0.77
CA HIS A 20 6.98 -10.65 1.40
C HIS A 20 6.88 -10.34 2.89
N LYS A 21 8.00 -10.40 3.61
CA LYS A 21 8.05 -10.04 5.02
C LYS A 21 7.86 -8.53 5.19
N TRP A 22 8.56 -7.74 4.39
CA TRP A 22 8.44 -6.28 4.39
C TRP A 22 7.01 -5.82 4.09
N VAL A 23 6.38 -6.37 3.04
CA VAL A 23 4.97 -6.11 2.65
C VAL A 23 4.02 -6.36 3.82
N ARG A 24 4.22 -7.47 4.55
CA ARG A 24 3.41 -7.82 5.72
C ARG A 24 3.61 -6.83 6.86
N ASP A 25 4.86 -6.50 7.18
CA ASP A 25 5.21 -5.61 8.28
C ASP A 25 4.69 -4.19 8.03
N VAL A 26 4.87 -3.66 6.82
CA VAL A 26 4.32 -2.35 6.40
C VAL A 26 2.79 -2.36 6.47
N ARG A 27 2.13 -3.36 5.90
CA ARG A 27 0.66 -3.46 5.92
C ARG A 27 0.11 -3.49 7.35
N ASN A 28 0.75 -4.22 8.25
CA ASN A 28 0.35 -4.29 9.65
C ASN A 28 0.54 -2.94 10.35
N HIS A 29 1.63 -2.24 10.06
CA HIS A 29 1.90 -0.93 10.64
C HIS A 29 0.93 0.14 10.15
N LEU A 30 0.62 0.16 8.84
CA LEU A 30 -0.38 1.08 8.28
C LEU A 30 -1.77 0.81 8.86
N LYS A 31 -2.13 -0.46 9.12
CA LYS A 31 -3.36 -0.82 9.86
C LYS A 31 -3.36 -0.27 11.28
N ALA A 32 -2.27 -0.47 12.02
CA ALA A 32 -2.15 -0.02 13.41
C ALA A 32 -2.24 1.51 13.52
N LYS A 33 -1.71 2.24 12.52
CA LYS A 33 -1.81 3.70 12.42
C LYS A 33 -3.12 4.22 11.82
N GLY A 34 -4.03 3.34 11.40
CA GLY A 34 -5.30 3.75 10.78
C GLY A 34 -5.16 4.41 9.39
N ILE A 35 -4.03 4.19 8.70
CA ILE A 35 -3.70 4.82 7.41
C ILE A 35 -3.60 3.81 6.26
N ILE A 36 -4.03 2.57 6.45
CA ILE A 36 -4.03 1.55 5.39
C ILE A 36 -4.84 1.96 4.15
N SER A 37 -5.80 2.89 4.27
CA SER A 37 -6.54 3.43 3.14
C SER A 37 -5.65 4.15 2.12
N ALA A 38 -4.47 4.65 2.51
CA ALA A 38 -3.54 5.34 1.62
C ALA A 38 -2.93 4.42 0.55
N ILE A 39 -2.80 3.12 0.85
CA ILE A 39 -2.26 2.12 -0.09
C ILE A 39 -3.36 1.26 -0.73
N ARG A 40 -4.62 1.41 -0.31
CA ARG A 40 -5.75 0.68 -0.88
C ARG A 40 -6.20 1.38 -2.15
N GLU A 41 -6.85 0.65 -3.05
CA GLU A 41 -7.56 1.28 -4.16
C GLU A 41 -8.44 2.42 -3.67
N PRO A 42 -8.36 3.61 -4.31
CA PRO A 42 -9.42 4.59 -4.16
C PRO A 42 -10.67 3.86 -4.63
N THR A 43 -11.47 3.40 -3.67
CA THR A 43 -12.58 2.52 -3.95
C THR A 43 -13.46 3.25 -4.96
N ALA A 44 -13.67 2.62 -6.12
CA ALA A 44 -14.58 3.05 -7.18
C ALA A 44 -16.07 3.03 -6.73
N ALA A 45 -16.36 3.29 -5.44
CA ALA A 45 -17.70 3.44 -4.88
C ALA A 45 -18.12 4.90 -4.73
N ALA A 46 -17.31 5.85 -5.21
CA ALA A 46 -17.72 7.26 -5.36
C ALA A 46 -18.05 7.64 -6.82
N ALA A 47 -18.05 6.68 -7.76
CA ALA A 47 -18.33 6.91 -9.17
C ALA A 47 -19.51 6.08 -9.68
N ALA A 48 -20.71 6.35 -9.13
CA ALA A 48 -21.97 6.19 -9.84
C ALA A 48 -23.06 7.04 -9.16
N PRO A 49 -23.46 8.20 -9.73
CA PRO A 49 -24.80 8.69 -9.52
C PRO A 49 -25.72 7.88 -10.43
N THR A 50 -26.25 6.76 -9.95
CA THR A 50 -27.31 6.06 -10.67
C THR A 50 -28.56 6.92 -10.56
N ALA A 51 -28.90 7.56 -11.67
CA ALA A 51 -30.19 8.20 -11.85
C ALA A 51 -31.33 7.19 -11.65
N ALA A 52 -32.44 7.73 -11.14
CA ALA A 52 -33.79 7.18 -11.11
C ALA A 52 -34.12 6.10 -10.07
N THR A 53 -34.68 6.54 -8.94
CA THR A 53 -36.08 6.23 -8.60
C THR A 53 -36.64 7.37 -7.75
N ALA A 54 -37.55 8.13 -8.34
CA ALA A 54 -38.47 8.98 -7.61
C ALA A 54 -39.41 8.12 -6.75
N PRO A 55 -39.80 8.60 -5.58
CA PRO A 55 -41.18 8.51 -5.17
C PRO A 55 -41.78 9.91 -5.15
N ALA A 56 -42.88 10.02 -5.89
CA ALA A 56 -43.81 11.12 -5.78
C ALA A 56 -44.38 11.20 -4.35
N ALA A 57 -44.72 12.43 -3.95
CA ALA A 57 -45.61 12.80 -2.85
C ALA A 57 -45.05 12.78 -1.42
N ALA A 58 -44.47 13.93 -1.01
CA ALA A 58 -44.91 14.70 0.15
C ALA A 58 -44.28 16.10 0.06
N ALA A 59 -45.00 17.03 -0.57
CA ALA A 59 -44.67 18.45 -0.50
C ALA A 59 -44.93 18.94 0.91
N SER A 60 -43.85 19.23 1.67
CA SER A 60 -43.89 20.31 2.65
C SER A 60 -43.19 21.52 2.02
N ASP A 61 -43.96 22.56 1.73
CA ASP A 61 -43.54 23.82 1.11
C ASP A 61 -42.70 24.69 2.06
N ASP A 62 -41.45 24.28 2.33
CA ASP A 62 -40.49 25.11 3.10
C ASP A 62 -39.07 25.13 2.48
N ALA A 63 -38.94 24.73 1.20
CA ALA A 63 -37.65 24.60 0.50
C ALA A 63 -37.33 25.74 -0.49
N ALA A 64 -38.17 26.78 -0.60
CA ALA A 64 -38.07 27.77 -1.67
C ALA A 64 -37.44 29.14 -1.28
N ASP A 65 -37.22 29.43 0.00
CA ASP A 65 -36.73 30.75 0.45
C ASP A 65 -35.28 30.74 0.97
N ALA A 66 -34.40 29.99 0.30
CA ALA A 66 -32.96 30.14 0.54
C ALA A 66 -32.43 31.31 -0.30
N THR A 67 -32.14 32.44 0.36
CA THR A 67 -31.54 33.60 -0.34
C THR A 67 -30.24 33.20 -1.04
N PRO A 68 -29.87 33.84 -2.18
CA PRO A 68 -28.59 33.59 -2.85
C PRO A 68 -27.38 33.66 -1.90
N ALA A 69 -27.47 34.51 -0.86
CA ALA A 69 -26.48 34.61 0.21
C ALA A 69 -26.35 33.33 1.05
N GLN A 70 -27.45 32.63 1.38
CA GLN A 70 -27.42 31.37 2.11
C GLN A 70 -26.87 30.21 1.27
N VAL A 71 -27.14 30.20 -0.05
CA VAL A 71 -26.56 29.20 -0.97
C VAL A 71 -25.05 29.41 -1.12
N ALA A 72 -24.61 30.67 -1.28
CA ALA A 72 -23.20 31.01 -1.32
C ALA A 72 -22.47 30.67 -0.01
N ALA A 73 -23.09 30.93 1.15
CA ALA A 73 -22.54 30.57 2.45
C ALA A 73 -22.37 29.05 2.61
N ARG A 74 -23.37 28.25 2.19
CA ARG A 74 -23.27 26.78 2.19
C ARG A 74 -22.18 26.26 1.26
N ALA A 75 -22.04 26.84 0.06
CA ALA A 75 -20.98 26.48 -0.89
C ALA A 75 -19.58 26.81 -0.34
N ALA A 76 -19.42 27.97 0.32
CA ALA A 76 -18.17 28.34 0.96
C ALA A 76 -17.79 27.38 2.10
N VAL A 77 -18.75 26.99 2.95
CA VAL A 77 -18.53 25.99 4.00
C VAL A 77 -18.14 24.63 3.39
N ALA A 78 -18.81 24.19 2.33
CA ALA A 78 -18.47 22.95 1.64
C ALA A 78 -17.04 22.97 1.05
N ALA A 79 -16.60 24.10 0.48
CA ALA A 79 -15.24 24.26 -0.04
C ALA A 79 -14.18 24.23 1.06
N VAL A 80 -14.43 24.86 2.21
CA VAL A 80 -13.54 24.80 3.38
C VAL A 80 -13.42 23.38 3.93
N VAL A 81 -14.53 22.66 4.03
CA VAL A 81 -14.55 21.25 4.46
C VAL A 81 -13.79 20.37 3.47
N ALA A 82 -13.97 20.57 2.16
CA ALA A 82 -13.26 19.82 1.13
C ALA A 82 -11.74 20.05 1.20
N ARG A 83 -11.30 21.30 1.45
CA ARG A 83 -9.88 21.61 1.67
C ARG A 83 -9.32 20.92 2.91
N ALA A 84 -10.03 20.96 4.04
CA ALA A 84 -9.59 20.29 5.26
C ALA A 84 -9.47 18.77 5.07
N ALA A 85 -10.38 18.16 4.32
CA ALA A 85 -10.32 16.74 3.97
C ALA A 85 -9.13 16.41 3.06
N ALA A 86 -8.78 17.29 2.13
CA ALA A 86 -7.60 17.14 1.26
C ALA A 86 -6.29 17.21 2.07
N GLU A 87 -6.17 18.17 2.99
CA GLU A 87 -5.01 18.31 3.89
C GLU A 87 -4.85 17.09 4.80
N GLU A 88 -5.95 16.51 5.30
CA GLU A 88 -5.89 15.28 6.10
C GLU A 88 -5.43 14.07 5.27
N LEU A 89 -5.88 13.96 4.02
CA LEU A 89 -5.45 12.91 3.09
C LEU A 89 -3.96 13.04 2.76
N GLU A 90 -3.49 14.25 2.45
CA GLU A 90 -2.09 14.52 2.18
C GLU A 90 -1.20 14.15 3.38
N ALA A 91 -1.62 14.51 4.60
CA ALA A 91 -0.92 14.13 5.82
C ALA A 91 -0.89 12.60 6.05
N LYS A 92 -1.94 11.87 5.65
CA LYS A 92 -1.95 10.39 5.70
C LYS A 92 -1.00 9.80 4.65
N ASN A 93 -0.97 10.38 3.45
CA ASN A 93 -0.09 9.95 2.37
C ASN A 93 1.38 10.15 2.72
N ALA A 94 1.75 11.33 3.20
CA ALA A 94 3.10 11.64 3.65
C ALA A 94 3.57 10.67 4.74
N LYS A 95 2.71 10.39 5.73
CA LYS A 95 3.03 9.42 6.81
C LYS A 95 3.24 8.00 6.27
N ALA A 96 2.48 7.58 5.27
CA ALA A 96 2.64 6.27 4.64
C ALA A 96 3.95 6.18 3.87
N ILE A 97 4.27 7.20 3.05
CA ILE A 97 5.53 7.27 2.28
C ILE A 97 6.74 7.22 3.18
N ILE A 98 6.78 8.07 4.22
CA ILE A 98 7.92 8.11 5.17
C ILE A 98 8.14 6.74 5.79
N LEU A 99 7.07 6.05 6.19
CA LEU A 99 7.17 4.72 6.78
C LEU A 99 7.70 3.69 5.79
N MET A 100 7.22 3.72 4.55
CA MET A 100 7.66 2.80 3.51
C MET A 100 9.13 3.03 3.20
N ILE A 101 9.52 4.25 2.84
CA ILE A 101 10.89 4.60 2.43
C ILE A 101 11.89 4.33 3.57
N HIS A 102 11.58 4.70 4.80
CA HIS A 102 12.49 4.52 5.94
C HIS A 102 12.91 3.05 6.17
N HIS A 103 12.07 2.09 5.77
CA HIS A 103 12.36 0.66 5.92
C HIS A 103 12.86 0.00 4.63
N MET A 104 13.38 0.77 3.68
CA MET A 104 14.03 0.27 2.47
C MET A 104 15.56 0.42 2.55
N ASP A 105 16.29 -0.32 1.71
CA ASP A 105 17.71 -0.08 1.45
C ASP A 105 17.95 1.31 0.83
N GLU A 106 19.13 1.89 1.07
CA GLU A 106 19.49 3.25 0.62
C GLU A 106 19.33 3.43 -0.91
N SER A 107 19.63 2.40 -1.69
CA SER A 107 19.45 2.43 -3.15
C SER A 107 17.98 2.62 -3.54
N LEU A 108 17.08 1.83 -2.94
CA LEU A 108 15.63 1.91 -3.10
C LEU A 108 15.06 3.23 -2.60
N GLN A 109 15.57 3.74 -1.47
CA GLN A 109 15.17 5.05 -0.96
C GLN A 109 15.44 6.14 -1.98
N SER A 110 16.63 6.15 -2.59
CA SER A 110 17.01 7.17 -3.58
C SER A 110 16.18 7.08 -4.87
N GLU A 111 15.78 5.88 -5.29
CA GLU A 111 14.96 5.64 -6.48
C GLU A 111 13.54 6.19 -6.30
N TYR A 112 12.96 5.99 -5.12
CA TYR A 112 11.56 6.30 -4.83
C TYR A 112 11.35 7.57 -3.99
N LEU A 113 12.40 8.34 -3.70
CA LEU A 113 12.33 9.53 -2.84
C LEU A 113 11.36 10.60 -3.37
N ASN A 114 11.19 10.68 -4.69
CA ASN A 114 10.34 11.68 -5.36
C ASN A 114 8.89 11.25 -5.51
N GLU A 115 8.51 10.04 -5.07
CA GLU A 115 7.14 9.58 -5.20
C GLU A 115 6.24 10.17 -4.11
N GLU A 116 5.30 11.02 -4.54
CA GLU A 116 4.34 11.73 -3.67
C GLU A 116 3.09 10.92 -3.34
N ASP A 117 2.87 9.80 -4.04
CA ASP A 117 1.71 8.94 -3.85
C ASP A 117 2.13 7.56 -3.29
N PRO A 118 1.75 7.23 -2.03
CA PRO A 118 2.07 5.93 -1.42
C PRO A 118 1.50 4.75 -2.22
N ARG A 119 0.40 4.94 -2.95
CA ARG A 119 -0.18 3.87 -3.76
C ARG A 119 0.65 3.59 -4.99
N LYS A 120 1.13 4.62 -5.69
CA LYS A 120 2.04 4.45 -6.84
C LYS A 120 3.31 3.75 -6.39
N LEU A 121 3.89 4.19 -5.28
CA LEU A 121 5.05 3.53 -4.68
C LEU A 121 4.77 2.04 -4.38
N TRP A 122 3.62 1.74 -3.76
CA TRP A 122 3.24 0.36 -3.46
C TRP A 122 3.17 -0.53 -4.71
N VAL A 123 2.49 -0.05 -5.75
CA VAL A 123 2.31 -0.79 -7.01
C VAL A 123 3.64 -0.94 -7.75
N ALA A 124 4.47 0.10 -7.80
CA ALA A 124 5.77 0.05 -8.44
C ALA A 124 6.69 -1.00 -7.79
N LEU A 125 6.67 -1.10 -6.46
CA LEU A 125 7.41 -2.14 -5.74
C LEU A 125 6.85 -3.53 -6.06
N GLU A 126 5.53 -3.70 -6.02
CA GLU A 126 4.87 -4.98 -6.33
C GLU A 126 5.22 -5.46 -7.75
N GLU A 127 5.19 -4.58 -8.74
CA GLU A 127 5.57 -4.89 -10.11
C GLU A 127 7.07 -5.22 -10.24
N ARG A 128 7.95 -4.41 -9.66
CA ARG A 128 9.41 -4.62 -9.71
C ARG A 128 9.80 -5.98 -9.15
N PHE A 129 9.30 -6.33 -7.97
CA PHE A 129 9.64 -7.59 -7.31
C PHE A 129 8.92 -8.80 -7.93
N SER A 130 7.73 -8.61 -8.49
CA SER A 130 7.08 -9.66 -9.31
C SER A 130 7.89 -9.97 -10.56
N ASN A 131 8.38 -8.95 -11.26
CA ASN A 131 9.23 -9.12 -12.45
C ASN A 131 10.55 -9.81 -12.10
N VAL A 132 11.19 -9.44 -10.99
CA VAL A 132 12.41 -10.11 -10.51
C VAL A 132 12.13 -11.59 -10.28
N ARG A 133 11.06 -11.92 -9.57
CA ARG A 133 10.66 -13.30 -9.32
C ARG A 133 10.37 -14.08 -10.60
N GLU A 134 9.56 -13.52 -11.49
CA GLU A 134 9.23 -14.15 -12.77
C GLU A 134 10.48 -14.38 -13.64
N SER A 135 11.43 -13.44 -13.62
CA SER A 135 12.69 -13.58 -14.36
C SER A 135 13.63 -14.63 -13.76
N LEU A 136 13.62 -14.81 -12.43
CA LEU A 136 14.46 -15.77 -11.72
C LEU A 136 13.84 -17.16 -11.66
N LEU A 137 12.53 -17.29 -11.83
CA LEU A 137 11.79 -18.54 -11.63
C LEU A 137 12.36 -19.72 -12.44
N PRO A 138 12.67 -19.59 -13.75
CA PRO A 138 13.25 -20.71 -14.51
C PRO A 138 14.60 -21.19 -13.96
N ASP A 139 15.46 -20.24 -13.57
CA ASP A 139 16.78 -20.56 -13.01
C ASP A 139 16.66 -21.22 -11.64
N LEU A 140 15.71 -20.77 -10.81
CA LEU A 140 15.41 -21.37 -9.52
C LEU A 140 14.86 -22.79 -9.67
N GLU A 141 14.00 -23.05 -10.66
CA GLU A 141 13.50 -24.39 -10.98
C GLU A 141 14.62 -25.35 -11.33
N VAL A 142 15.53 -24.93 -12.21
CA VAL A 142 16.72 -25.72 -12.55
C VAL A 142 17.59 -25.94 -11.30
N LYS A 143 17.81 -24.92 -10.47
CA LYS A 143 18.62 -25.02 -9.25
C LYS A 143 17.98 -25.96 -8.22
N TRP A 144 16.66 -25.94 -8.07
CA TRP A 144 15.92 -26.84 -7.18
C TRP A 144 16.02 -28.30 -7.64
N LEU A 145 15.80 -28.56 -8.93
CA LEU A 145 15.85 -29.92 -9.50
C LEU A 145 17.25 -30.54 -9.43
N ASN A 146 18.30 -29.71 -9.52
CA ASN A 146 19.68 -30.16 -9.42
C ASN A 146 20.25 -30.11 -8.00
N LEU A 147 19.44 -29.81 -6.99
CA LEU A 147 19.90 -29.71 -5.61
C LEU A 147 20.23 -31.10 -5.06
N ARG A 148 21.49 -31.35 -4.69
CA ARG A 148 21.93 -32.64 -4.12
C ARG A 148 22.68 -32.43 -2.82
N PHE A 149 22.41 -33.29 -1.86
CA PHE A 149 23.06 -33.24 -0.55
C PHE A 149 24.59 -33.41 -0.63
N CYS A 150 25.09 -34.21 -1.59
CA CYS A 150 26.52 -34.45 -1.78
C CYS A 150 27.32 -33.20 -2.19
N ASP A 151 26.65 -32.15 -2.67
CA ASP A 151 27.30 -30.90 -3.06
C ASP A 151 27.54 -29.96 -1.86
N TYR A 152 27.13 -30.37 -0.64
CA TYR A 152 27.24 -29.58 0.60
C TYR A 152 28.00 -30.33 1.69
N SER A 153 28.76 -29.59 2.51
CA SER A 153 29.55 -30.16 3.62
C SER A 153 28.72 -30.47 4.87
N SER A 154 27.50 -29.93 4.97
CA SER A 154 26.63 -30.15 6.12
C SER A 154 25.14 -30.15 5.76
N VAL A 155 24.33 -30.75 6.64
CA VAL A 155 22.86 -30.71 6.59
C VAL A 155 22.33 -29.28 6.73
N LEU A 156 23.01 -28.45 7.52
CA LEU A 156 22.62 -27.07 7.73
C LEU A 156 22.73 -26.27 6.42
N ASP A 157 23.85 -26.40 5.71
CA ASP A 157 24.10 -25.66 4.46
C ASP A 157 23.12 -26.07 3.37
N PHE A 158 22.93 -27.38 3.18
CA PHE A 158 21.93 -27.90 2.24
C PHE A 158 20.52 -27.39 2.56
N ASN A 159 20.10 -27.47 3.83
CA ASN A 159 18.78 -26.99 4.25
C ASN A 159 18.64 -25.48 4.06
N SER A 160 19.69 -24.70 4.32
CA SER A 160 19.67 -23.25 4.14
C SER A 160 19.44 -22.86 2.68
N GLU A 161 20.14 -23.51 1.73
CA GLU A 161 19.95 -23.25 0.30
C GLU A 161 18.62 -23.79 -0.22
N ALA A 162 18.17 -24.95 0.26
CA ALA A 162 16.84 -25.47 -0.06
C ALA A 162 15.73 -24.48 0.36
N LEU A 163 15.81 -23.97 1.59
CA LEU A 163 14.85 -22.98 2.10
C LEU A 163 14.96 -21.66 1.34
N ARG A 164 16.17 -21.23 0.97
CA ARG A 164 16.39 -20.02 0.17
C ARG A 164 15.73 -20.14 -1.20
N ILE A 165 15.98 -21.21 -1.95
CA ILE A 165 15.37 -21.45 -3.26
C ILE A 165 13.85 -21.52 -3.14
N LYS A 166 13.35 -22.27 -2.16
CA LYS A 166 11.91 -22.41 -1.89
C LYS A 166 11.24 -21.10 -1.48
N SER A 167 11.96 -20.16 -0.87
CA SER A 167 11.42 -18.84 -0.51
C SER A 167 11.35 -17.88 -1.69
N LEU A 168 12.10 -18.14 -2.76
CA LEU A 168 12.17 -17.31 -3.96
C LEU A 168 11.23 -17.80 -5.08
N MET A 169 10.79 -19.06 -5.03
CA MET A 169 9.69 -19.60 -5.84
C MET A 169 8.33 -19.18 -5.26
#